data_AF-A0A965MGW6-F1
#
_entry.id   AF-A0A965MGW6-F1
#
_cell.length_a   1.000
_cell.length_b   1.000
_cell.length_c   1.000
_cell.angle_alpha   90.00
_cell.angle_beta   90.00
_cell.angle_gamma   90.00
#
_symmetry.space_group_name_H-M   'P 1'
#
loop_
_entity.id
_entity.type
_entity.pdbx_description
1 polymer ?
#
loop_
_entity_poly.entity_id
_entity_poly.type
_entity_poly.pdbx_seq_one_letter_code
_entity_poly.pdbx_strand_id
1 'polypeptide(L)'
;MSKIKVSNPIVECDGDEMTRIIWDIIKQKLIFPYLQLDTKYFDLSVTSRDQTQDQITIDAAEAIKCHGVGIKCATITPDEARVEEFGLQKMWRSP
;
A
#
# COMPACT_ATOMS: atom_id res chain seq x y z
N MET A 1 -29.21 -1.50 2.95
CA MET A 1 -28.63 -1.50 4.32
C MET A 1 -27.75 -0.27 4.45
N SER A 2 -27.70 0.38 5.61
CA SER A 2 -26.68 1.38 5.90
C SER A 2 -25.32 0.71 6.04
N LYS A 3 -24.25 1.38 5.58
CA LYS A 3 -22.87 0.88 5.77
C LYS A 3 -22.50 0.91 7.25
N ILE A 4 -21.69 -0.05 7.70
CA ILE A 4 -21.12 -0.06 9.05
C ILE A 4 -20.08 1.05 9.13
N LYS A 5 -20.24 1.97 10.08
CA LYS A 5 -19.31 3.08 10.28
C LYS A 5 -18.11 2.61 11.11
N VAL A 6 -16.91 2.75 10.58
CA VAL A 6 -15.67 2.48 11.30
C VAL A 6 -15.20 3.78 11.97
N SER A 7 -14.95 3.72 13.28
CA SER A 7 -14.71 4.93 14.10
C SER A 7 -13.33 5.56 13.87
N ASN A 8 -12.30 4.73 13.67
CA ASN A 8 -10.92 5.18 13.50
C ASN A 8 -10.43 4.87 12.08
N PRO A 9 -9.53 5.69 11.52
CA PRO A 9 -8.92 5.38 10.24
C PRO A 9 -8.00 4.16 10.33
N ILE A 10 -7.79 3.50 9.20
CA ILE A 10 -6.72 2.52 9.04
C ILE A 10 -5.68 3.04 8.05
N VAL A 11 -4.44 2.57 8.18
CA VAL A 11 -3.41 2.83 7.18
C VAL A 11 -3.48 1.77 6.09
N GLU A 12 -3.57 2.20 4.85
CA GLU A 12 -3.58 1.34 3.67
C GLU A 12 -2.26 1.50 2.93
N CYS A 13 -1.46 0.43 2.89
CA CYS A 13 -0.25 0.35 2.09
C CYS A 13 -0.53 -0.47 0.84
N ASP A 14 -0.63 0.20 -0.31
CA ASP A 14 -0.85 -0.45 -1.60
C ASP A 14 0.44 -1.12 -2.11
N GLY A 15 0.31 -1.97 -3.13
CA GLY A 15 1.37 -2.87 -3.57
C GLY A 15 1.62 -2.87 -5.07
N ASP A 16 2.19 -3.99 -5.52
CA ASP A 16 2.65 -4.20 -6.88
C ASP A 16 1.86 -5.30 -7.62
N GLU A 17 2.05 -5.33 -8.94
CA GLU A 17 1.61 -6.39 -9.87
C GLU A 17 0.15 -6.86 -9.67
N MET A 18 -0.09 -8.17 -9.74
CA MET A 18 -1.43 -8.75 -9.69
C MET A 18 -2.09 -8.53 -8.32
N THR A 19 -1.31 -8.45 -7.25
CA THR A 19 -1.83 -8.21 -5.91
C THR A 19 -2.46 -6.82 -5.78
N ARG A 20 -1.91 -5.80 -6.44
CA ARG A 20 -2.53 -4.46 -6.52
C ARG A 20 -3.92 -4.49 -7.17
N ILE A 21 -4.05 -5.24 -8.27
CA ILE A 21 -5.32 -5.39 -8.99
C ILE A 21 -6.35 -6.16 -8.15
N ILE A 22 -5.93 -7.27 -7.54
CA ILE A 22 -6.79 -8.07 -6.64
C ILE A 22 -7.21 -7.22 -5.43
N TRP A 23 -6.31 -6.42 -4.89
CA TRP A 23 -6.57 -5.55 -3.74
C TRP A 23 -7.67 -4.53 -4.04
N ASP A 24 -7.62 -3.87 -5.20
CA ASP A 24 -8.72 -2.99 -5.62
C ASP A 24 -10.05 -3.74 -5.75
N ILE A 25 -10.05 -4.92 -6.38
CA ILE A 25 -11.27 -5.74 -6.52
C ILE A 25 -11.84 -6.12 -5.15
N ILE A 26 -11.00 -6.51 -4.18
CA ILE A 26 -11.41 -6.80 -2.80
C ILE A 26 -12.04 -5.57 -2.16
N LYS A 27 -11.39 -4.40 -2.24
CA LYS A 27 -11.93 -3.16 -1.68
C LYS A 27 -13.30 -2.82 -2.26
N GLN A 28 -13.44 -2.86 -3.58
CA GLN A 28 -14.68 -2.50 -4.28
C GLN A 28 -15.82 -3.49 -4.06
N LYS A 29 -15.53 -4.80 -4.01
CA LYS A 29 -16.58 -5.83 -3.91
C LYS A 29 -16.90 -6.25 -2.48
N LEU A 30 -15.91 -6.24 -1.59
CA LEU A 30 -15.99 -6.89 -0.29
C LEU A 30 -15.85 -5.94 0.90
N ILE A 31 -15.38 -4.70 0.70
CA ILE A 31 -15.17 -3.74 1.79
C ILE A 31 -16.12 -2.55 1.68
N PHE A 32 -15.94 -1.71 0.66
CA PHE A 32 -16.67 -0.44 0.53
C PHE A 32 -18.18 -0.54 0.32
N PRO A 33 -18.76 -1.64 -0.19
CA PRO A 33 -20.21 -1.82 -0.18
C PRO A 33 -20.80 -1.93 1.24
N TYR A 34 -19.99 -2.38 2.20
CA TYR A 34 -20.44 -2.74 3.55
C TYR A 34 -19.91 -1.80 4.64
N LEU A 35 -18.74 -1.18 4.43
CA LEU A 35 -18.09 -0.30 5.41
C LEU A 35 -18.00 1.15 4.92
N GLN A 36 -18.27 2.09 5.83
CA GLN A 36 -17.81 3.47 5.71
C GLN A 36 -16.48 3.57 6.49
N LEU A 37 -15.38 3.61 5.77
CA LEU A 37 -14.02 3.48 6.29
C LEU A 37 -13.15 4.65 5.79
N ASP A 38 -12.47 5.34 6.72
CA ASP A 38 -11.41 6.29 6.36
C ASP A 38 -10.08 5.53 6.24
N THR A 39 -9.35 5.79 5.16
CA THR A 39 -8.08 5.12 4.84
C THR A 39 -7.00 6.17 4.66
N LYS A 40 -5.91 6.06 5.42
CA LYS A 40 -4.67 6.81 5.16
C LYS A 40 -3.84 6.02 4.14
N TYR A 41 -3.90 6.44 2.89
CA TYR A 41 -3.35 5.71 1.76
C TYR A 41 -1.88 6.04 1.51
N PHE A 42 -1.08 5.00 1.30
CA PHE A 42 0.33 5.06 0.89
C PHE A 42 0.55 4.08 -0.25
N ASP A 43 1.08 4.57 -1.37
CA ASP A 43 1.43 3.73 -2.52
C ASP A 43 2.84 3.17 -2.33
N LEU A 44 2.97 1.91 -1.90
CA LEU A 44 4.29 1.27 -1.75
C LEU A 44 4.73 0.50 -3.01
N SER A 45 4.13 0.79 -4.17
CA SER A 45 4.64 0.25 -5.42
C SER A 45 6.12 0.58 -5.62
N VAL A 46 6.82 -0.30 -6.33
CA VAL A 46 8.26 -0.14 -6.57
C VAL A 46 8.60 1.19 -7.26
N THR A 47 7.71 1.71 -8.11
CA THR A 47 7.89 3.00 -8.78
C THR A 47 7.67 4.19 -7.84
N SER A 48 6.68 4.13 -6.94
CA SER A 48 6.45 5.19 -5.95
C SER A 48 7.56 5.23 -4.89
N ARG A 49 8.02 4.06 -4.44
CA ARG A 49 9.21 3.95 -3.59
C ARG A 49 10.43 4.54 -4.28
N ASP A 50 10.68 4.21 -5.54
CA ASP A 50 11.83 4.76 -6.27
C ASP A 50 11.75 6.30 -6.38
N GLN A 51 10.60 6.85 -6.78
CA GLN A 51 10.37 8.30 -6.92
C GLN A 51 10.61 9.07 -5.61
N THR A 52 10.27 8.47 -4.47
CA THR A 52 10.37 9.10 -3.15
C THR A 52 11.65 8.75 -2.41
N GLN A 53 12.59 8.07 -3.08
CA GLN A 53 13.77 7.49 -2.44
C GLN A 53 13.45 6.63 -1.21
N ASP A 54 12.33 5.91 -1.29
CA ASP A 54 11.77 5.00 -0.29
C ASP A 54 11.29 5.69 1.01
N GLN A 55 11.17 7.03 0.99
CA GLN A 55 10.62 7.79 2.11
C GLN A 55 9.15 7.42 2.36
N ILE A 56 8.38 7.09 1.32
CA ILE A 56 6.97 6.71 1.45
C ILE A 56 6.77 5.45 2.31
N THR A 57 7.74 4.53 2.30
CA THR A 57 7.73 3.32 3.15
C THR A 57 7.87 3.70 4.63
N ILE A 58 8.74 4.66 4.95
CA ILE A 58 8.94 5.18 6.31
C ILE A 58 7.69 5.92 6.78
N ASP A 59 7.14 6.78 5.92
CA ASP A 59 5.94 7.56 6.24
C ASP A 59 4.74 6.65 6.51
N ALA A 60 4.59 5.58 5.73
CA ALA A 60 3.58 4.55 5.96
C ALA A 60 3.78 3.86 7.32
N ALA A 61 5.02 3.51 7.67
CA ALA A 61 5.33 2.87 8.96
C ALA A 61 5.04 3.79 10.16
N GLU A 62 5.40 5.09 10.08
CA GLU A 62 5.06 6.06 11.12
C GLU A 62 3.56 6.32 11.21
N ALA A 63 2.83 6.31 10.09
CA ALA A 63 1.38 6.40 10.09
C ALA A 63 0.74 5.17 10.78
N ILE A 64 1.25 3.96 10.51
CA ILE A 64 0.77 2.74 11.19
C ILE A 64 1.01 2.86 12.69
N LYS A 65 2.19 3.31 13.10
CA LYS A 65 2.53 3.53 14.51
C LYS A 65 1.62 4.58 15.17
N CYS A 66 1.20 5.61 14.44
CA CYS A 66 0.28 6.64 14.91
C CYS A 66 -1.17 6.12 15.05
N HIS A 67 -1.66 5.35 14.07
CA HIS A 67 -3.06 4.90 14.00
C HIS A 67 -3.29 3.49 14.57
N GLY A 68 -2.23 2.73 14.83
CA GLY A 68 -2.24 1.40 15.46
C GLY A 68 -2.59 0.23 14.52
N VAL A 69 -3.24 0.48 13.38
CA VAL A 69 -3.69 -0.56 12.45
C VAL A 69 -3.29 -0.22 11.02
N GLY A 70 -2.59 -1.16 10.38
CA GLY A 70 -2.23 -1.09 8.97
C GLY A 70 -2.67 -2.35 8.21
N ILE A 71 -2.98 -2.19 6.93
CA ILE A 71 -3.16 -3.28 5.98
C ILE A 71 -2.20 -3.07 4.82
N LYS A 72 -1.45 -4.11 4.45
CA LYS A 72 -0.38 -4.05 3.45
C LYS A 72 -0.62 -5.05 2.34
N CYS A 73 -0.68 -4.56 1.12
CA CYS A 73 -0.63 -5.36 -0.10
C CYS A 73 0.82 -5.81 -0.37
N ALA A 74 1.01 -6.92 -1.10
CA ALA A 74 2.34 -7.41 -1.40
C ALA A 74 3.11 -6.45 -2.33
N THR A 75 4.41 -6.30 -2.06
CA THR A 75 5.31 -5.37 -2.74
C THR A 75 6.53 -6.10 -3.29
N ILE A 76 7.07 -5.63 -4.41
CA ILE A 76 8.32 -6.14 -5.00
C ILE A 76 9.49 -5.77 -4.07
N THR A 77 10.36 -6.73 -3.76
CA THR A 77 11.71 -6.43 -3.29
C THR A 77 12.64 -6.56 -4.49
N PRO A 78 13.12 -5.46 -5.10
CA PRO A 78 13.76 -5.54 -6.40
C PRO A 78 15.17 -6.14 -6.31
N ASP A 79 15.40 -7.15 -7.14
CA ASP A 79 16.73 -7.65 -7.52
C ASP A 79 17.24 -6.91 -8.77
N GLU A 80 18.38 -7.33 -9.32
CA GLU A 80 18.97 -6.71 -10.52
C GLU A 80 18.03 -6.75 -11.72
N ALA A 81 17.29 -7.85 -11.90
CA ALA A 81 16.34 -7.99 -13.01
C ALA A 81 15.15 -7.02 -12.86
N ARG A 82 14.63 -6.85 -11.64
CA ARG A 82 13.57 -5.87 -11.36
C ARG A 82 14.08 -4.43 -11.46
N VAL A 83 15.34 -4.15 -11.13
CA VAL A 83 15.94 -2.82 -11.36
C VAL A 83 15.94 -2.49 -12.85
N GLU A 84 16.33 -3.43 -13.71
CA GLU A 84 16.31 -3.24 -15.16
C GLU A 84 14.88 -3.11 -15.71
N GLU A 85 13.97 -4.00 -15.30
CA GLU A 85 12.57 -4.03 -15.76
C GLU A 85 11.85 -2.69 -15.50
N PHE A 86 12.05 -2.10 -14.33
CA PHE A 86 11.35 -0.88 -13.91
C PHE A 86 12.20 0.39 -14.05
N GLY A 87 13.46 0.29 -14.46
CA GLY A 87 14.38 1.44 -14.57
C GLY A 87 14.64 2.13 -13.23
N LEU A 88 14.81 1.35 -12.17
CA LEU A 88 14.95 1.86 -10.79
C LEU A 88 16.33 2.51 -10.56
N GLN A 89 16.40 3.49 -9.66
CA GLN A 89 17.65 4.14 -9.27
C GLN A 89 18.60 3.17 -8.53
N LYS A 90 18.06 2.23 -7.76
CA LYS A 90 18.82 1.18 -7.06
C LYS A 90 17.93 0.03 -6.60
N MET A 91 18.57 -1.04 -6.10
CA MET A 91 17.90 -2.12 -5.37
C MET A 91 17.43 -1.60 -4.00
N TRP A 92 16.15 -1.22 -3.93
CA TRP A 92 15.48 -0.83 -2.68
C TRP A 92 15.32 -2.03 -1.74
N ARG A 93 15.30 -1.75 -0.43
CA ARG A 93 15.09 -2.79 0.58
C ARG A 93 13.62 -3.24 0.59
N SER A 94 13.38 -4.36 1.25
CA SER A 94 12.02 -4.88 1.44
C SER A 94 11.19 -3.91 2.29
N PRO A 95 10.02 -3.44 1.79
CA PRO A 95 9.11 -2.57 2.52
C PRO A 95 8.31 -3.29 3.62
#